data_AF-A0A7W7ZZK3-F1
#
_entry.id   AF-A0A7W7ZZK3-F1
#
_cell.length_a   1.000
_cell.length_b   1.000
_cell.length_c   1.000
_cell.angle_alpha   90.00
_cell.angle_beta   90.00
_cell.angle_gamma   90.00
#
_symmetry.space_group_name_H-M   'P 1'
#
loop_
_entity.id
_entity.type
_entity.pdbx_description
1 polymer ?
#
loop_
_entity_poly.entity_id
_entity_poly.type
_entity_poly.pdbx_seq_one_letter_code
_entity_poly.pdbx_strand_id
1 'polypeptide(L)' 'MLRLARENSSWGYRRIHGELAALGIKVAACTVWEVLKDHGIGPSPEREHTAWSDFLRSQADALLGL' A
#
# COMPACT_ATOMS: atom_id res chain seq x y z
N MET A 1 -5.13 14.32 -7.60
CA MET A 1 -4.48 13.10 -7.07
C MET A 1 -3.24 12.65 -7.85
N LEU A 2 -3.18 12.74 -9.18
CA LEU A 2 -1.98 12.32 -9.94
C LEU A 2 -0.72 13.10 -9.55
N ARG A 3 -0.85 14.42 -9.33
CA ARG A 3 0.23 15.25 -8.79
C ARG A 3 0.68 14.78 -7.40
N LEU A 4 -0.27 14.56 -6.49
CA LEU A 4 -0.01 14.02 -5.14
C LEU A 4 0.74 12.68 -5.19
N ALA A 5 0.34 11.79 -6.09
CA ALA A 5 0.98 10.49 -6.27
C ALA A 5 2.40 10.60 -6.86
N ARG A 6 2.64 11.53 -7.79
CA ARG A 6 3.98 11.76 -8.37
C ARG A 6 4.93 12.43 -7.40
N GLU A 7 4.44 13.39 -6.62
CA GLU A 7 5.22 14.07 -5.57
C GLU A 7 5.52 13.12 -4.39
N ASN A 8 4.71 12.08 -4.21
CA ASN A 8 4.88 11.07 -3.17
C ASN A 8 4.93 9.66 -3.78
N SER A 9 5.94 9.41 -4.61
CA SER A 9 6.09 8.13 -5.36
C SER A 9 6.21 6.89 -4.47
N SER A 10 6.55 7.06 -3.20
CA SER A 10 6.57 5.99 -2.19
C SER A 10 5.18 5.67 -1.60
N TRP A 11 4.13 6.40 -1.94
CA TRP A 11 2.79 6.19 -1.39
C TRP A 11 1.96 5.23 -2.24
N GLY A 12 1.37 4.24 -1.58
CA GLY A 12 0.43 3.32 -2.24
C GLY A 12 -0.95 3.96 -2.44
N TYR A 13 -1.75 3.39 -3.33
CA TYR A 13 -3.10 3.88 -3.63
C TYR A 13 -3.99 4.04 -2.37
N ARG A 14 -3.82 3.15 -1.38
CA ARG A 14 -4.55 3.21 -0.11
C ARG A 14 -4.16 4.44 0.72
N ARG A 15 -2.87 4.82 0.73
CA ARG A 15 -2.42 6.04 1.41
C ARG A 15 -2.94 7.28 0.71
N ILE A 16 -2.84 7.34 -0.61
CA ILE A 16 -3.38 8.43 -1.43
C ILE A 16 -4.88 8.60 -1.21
N HIS A 17 -5.65 7.50 -1.18
CA HIS A 17 -7.08 7.53 -0.85
C HIS A 17 -7.35 8.14 0.54
N GLY A 18 -6.56 7.77 1.55
CA GLY A 18 -6.69 8.34 2.90
C GLY A 18 -6.47 9.85 2.95
N GLU A 19 -5.48 10.36 2.22
CA GLU A 19 -5.20 11.81 2.12
C GLU A 19 -6.32 12.55 1.38
N LEU A 20 -6.88 11.95 0.34
CA LEU A 20 -8.06 12.51 -0.34
C LEU A 20 -9.27 12.58 0.62
N ALA A 21 -9.49 11.53 1.41
CA ALA A 21 -10.56 11.51 2.42
C ALA A 21 -10.35 12.58 3.50
N ALA A 22 -9.10 12.79 3.96
CA ALA A 22 -8.75 13.83 4.92
C ALA A 22 -9.03 15.26 4.39
N LEU A 23 -8.92 15.45 3.08
CA LEU A 23 -9.29 16.69 2.39
C LEU A 23 -10.79 16.80 2.07
N GLY A 24 -11.62 15.84 2.51
CA GLY A 24 -13.06 15.81 2.27
C GLY A 24 -13.46 15.32 0.87
N ILE A 25 -12.51 14.81 0.09
CA ILE A 25 -12.75 14.29 -1.26
C ILE A 25 -13.24 12.84 -1.16
N LYS A 26 -14.51 12.62 -1.51
CA LYS A 26 -15.10 11.27 -1.56
C LYS A 26 -14.82 10.61 -2.91
N VAL A 27 -13.95 9.61 -2.90
CA VAL A 27 -13.65 8.75 -4.05
C VAL A 27 -13.42 7.33 -3.55
N ALA A 28 -13.85 6.32 -4.30
CA ALA A 28 -13.61 4.94 -3.91
C ALA A 28 -12.12 4.59 -4.07
N ALA A 29 -11.59 3.75 -3.16
CA ALA A 29 -10.20 3.31 -3.24
C ALA A 29 -9.87 2.56 -4.54
N CYS A 30 -10.84 1.82 -5.10
CA CYS A 30 -10.70 1.16 -6.41
C CYS A 30 -10.53 2.18 -7.55
N THR A 31 -11.29 3.28 -7.53
CA THR A 31 -11.16 4.36 -8.52
C THR A 31 -9.79 5.03 -8.42
N VAL A 32 -9.26 5.22 -7.21
CA VAL A 32 -7.89 5.71 -7.03
C VAL A 32 -6.89 4.73 -7.66
N TRP A 33 -7.04 3.43 -7.40
CA TRP A 33 -6.18 2.40 -8.00
C TRP A 33 -6.24 2.38 -9.53
N GLU A 34 -7.43 2.36 -10.11
CA GLU A 34 -7.64 2.34 -11.56
C GLU A 34 -6.98 3.54 -12.24
N VAL A 35 -7.23 4.76 -11.73
CA VAL A 35 -6.64 5.96 -12.34
C VAL A 35 -5.12 5.99 -12.18
N LEU A 36 -4.57 5.54 -11.05
CA LEU A 36 -3.12 5.46 -10.89
C LEU A 36 -2.50 4.46 -11.88
N LYS A 37 -3.13 3.29 -12.03
CA LYS A 37 -2.73 2.25 -12.98
C LYS A 37 -2.77 2.75 -14.43
N ASP A 38 -3.85 3.42 -14.83
CA ASP A 38 -4.02 3.99 -16.17
C ASP A 38 -2.95 5.03 -16.51
N HIS A 39 -2.40 5.70 -15.48
CA HIS A 39 -1.32 6.68 -15.62
C HIS A 39 0.09 6.11 -15.38
N GLY A 40 0.23 4.78 -15.31
CA GLY A 40 1.51 4.10 -15.12
C GLY A 40 2.13 4.30 -13.74
N ILE A 41 1.34 4.75 -12.75
CA ILE A 41 1.80 4.87 -11.36
C ILE A 41 1.59 3.51 -10.70
N GLY A 42 2.69 2.77 -10.60
CA GLY A 42 2.72 1.44 -10.00
C GLY A 42 2.38 1.45 -8.50
N PRO A 43 2.12 0.27 -7.92
CA PRO A 43 1.98 0.16 -6.47
C PRO A 43 3.23 0.71 -5.78
N SER A 44 3.04 1.35 -4.63
CA SER A 44 4.17 1.72 -3.79
C SER A 44 5.00 0.47 -3.49
N PRO A 45 6.35 0.59 -3.44
CA PRO A 45 7.21 -0.50 -3.02
C PRO A 45 6.71 -0.97 -1.66
N GLU A 46 6.08 -2.15 -1.66
CA GLU A 46 5.58 -2.80 -0.46
C GLU A 46 6.75 -2.96 0.51
N ARG A 47 6.53 -2.58 1.78
CA ARG A 47 7.48 -2.86 2.86
C ARG A 47 7.84 -4.33 2.78
N GLU A 48 9.13 -4.66 2.71
CA GLU A 48 9.67 -6.03 2.75
C GLU A 48 8.68 -7.01 3.37
N HIS A 49 7.89 -7.69 2.53
CA HIS A 49 6.99 -8.71 3.02
C HIS A 49 7.90 -9.86 3.42
N THR A 50 8.06 -10.06 4.72
CA THR A 50 8.51 -11.35 5.25
C THR A 50 7.70 -12.40 4.53
N ALA A 51 8.35 -13.30 3.79
CA ALA A 51 7.63 -14.32 3.05
C ALA A 51 6.71 -15.05 4.03
N TRP A 52 5.52 -15.46 3.58
CA TRP A 52 4.59 -16.17 4.46
C TRP A 52 5.26 -17.35 5.20
N SER A 53 6.22 -18.01 4.53
CA SER A 53 7.09 -19.02 5.13
C SER A 53 7.95 -18.50 6.28
N ASP A 54 8.54 -17.32 6.16
CA ASP A 54 9.40 -16.71 7.17
C ASP A 54 8.58 -16.23 8.38
N PHE A 55 7.36 -15.73 8.13
CA PHE A 55 6.42 -15.39 9.20
C PHE A 55 5.96 -16.64 9.96
N LEU A 56 5.62 -17.71 9.24
CA LEU A 56 5.25 -18.98 9.89
C LEU A 56 6.44 -19.59 10.65
N ARG A 57 7.66 -19.48 10.14
CA ARG A 57 8.86 -19.98 10.81
C ARG A 57 9.14 -19.21 12.10
N SER A 58 9.08 -17.88 12.08
CA SER A 58 9.29 -17.07 13.29
C SER A 58 8.21 -17.29 14.35
N GLN A 59 6.96 -17.52 13.94
CA GLN A 59 5.89 -17.87 14.87
C GLN A 59 6.00 -19.30 15.40
N ALA A 60 6.48 -20.25 14.58
CA ALA A 60 6.71 -21.63 15.02
C ALA A 60 7.82 -21.70 16.08
N ASP A 61 8.91 -20.95 15.92
CA ASP A 61 9.98 -20.86 16.93
C ASP A 61 9.43 -20.27 18.25
N ALA A 62 8.60 -19.23 18.17
CA ALA A 62 7.95 -18.64 19.34
C ALA A 62 6.98 -19.59 20.06
N LEU A 63 6.33 -20.50 19.34
CA LEU A 63 5.41 -21.50 19.90
C LEU A 63 6.11 -22.75 20.41
N LEU A 64 7.25 -23.13 19.80
CA LEU A 64 8.01 -24.33 20.15
C LEU A 64 9.10 -24.08 21.22
N GLY A 65 9.44 -22.82 21.50
CA GLY A 65 10.25 -22.44 22.65
C GLY A 65 11.64 -23.08 22.67
N LEU A 66 12.37 -23.03 21.54
CA LEU A 66 13.80 -23.35 21.47
C LEU A 66 14.65 -22.08 21.46
#